data_AF-A0A7S4E3X8-F1
#
_entry.id   AF-A0A7S4E3X8-F1
#
_cell.length_a   1.000
_cell.length_b   1.000
_cell.length_c   1.000
_cell.angle_alpha   90.00
_cell.angle_beta   90.00
_cell.angle_gamma   90.00
#
_symmetry.space_group_name_H-M   'P 1'
#
loop_
_entity.id
_entity.type
_entity.pdbx_description
1 polymer ?
#
loop_
_entity_poly.entity_id
_entity_poly.type
_entity_poly.pdbx_seq_one_letter_code
_entity_poly.pdbx_strand_id
1 'polypeptide(L)'
;MQAVLLLAAAAHATKSTWQHTNAFDRDLHDPKTRALLERRDRRDRNRDFVEAVALVHTLRSRTRYFTLLEVDGDVWLTARGGNRADSCKSAPCDQLLWRNGSHDRLITSLNPHRFVSRDGVAHNLAVAVDDDQLVAAGGLYRSRDPSLYRNVQPLHGSDRYEGVEVFDITRDLTWTRTAVIDGRHPGCVERRDGFGGLCEFDGRLSLAPLGNELLLYARANTREAGGGRGVQVSRRGANGWSPFEQVSFEGLHEDDQVYFAAINRHPAFVLRHRGHQYAADALVALAPVSRADGSAYVGLAVSCDGVHFSNLEPLLNCTGGASLGRAPDHPVDGLLRRGPSTHIYVHRDVPGIALHKAGRQPRPRIVRLDVPSWKLSDLAREKFRTLEGCDRVCRDARGRPEYC
;
A
#
# COMPACT_ATOMS: atom_id res chain seq x y z
N MET A 1 -31.06 41.01 41.00
CA MET A 1 -30.87 39.64 41.55
C MET A 1 -30.39 38.75 40.41
N GLN A 2 -29.07 38.58 40.33
CA GLN A 2 -28.41 37.56 39.51
C GLN A 2 -28.35 36.25 40.30
N ALA A 3 -28.56 35.10 39.66
CA ALA A 3 -27.95 33.84 40.07
C ALA A 3 -27.92 32.87 38.90
N VAL A 4 -26.70 32.55 38.51
CA VAL A 4 -26.24 31.47 37.64
C VAL A 4 -26.48 30.13 38.33
N LEU A 5 -26.87 29.09 37.60
CA LEU A 5 -26.67 27.71 38.05
C LEU A 5 -26.35 26.79 36.87
N LEU A 6 -25.08 26.40 36.86
CA LEU A 6 -24.49 25.32 36.08
C LEU A 6 -25.16 23.98 36.44
N LEU A 7 -25.45 23.17 35.43
CA LEU A 7 -25.59 21.72 35.61
C LEU A 7 -24.41 21.02 34.92
N ALA A 8 -23.49 20.57 35.75
CA ALA A 8 -22.43 19.65 35.41
C ALA A 8 -23.03 18.25 35.18
N ALA A 9 -22.90 17.73 33.95
CA ALA A 9 -23.11 16.31 33.69
C ALA A 9 -21.77 15.58 33.85
N ALA A 10 -21.74 14.69 34.84
CA ALA A 10 -20.58 13.95 35.28
C ALA A 10 -19.95 13.10 34.16
N ALA A 11 -18.68 13.37 33.87
CA ALA A 11 -17.80 12.45 33.16
C ALA A 11 -17.55 11.24 34.07
N HIS A 12 -18.26 10.14 33.82
CA HIS A 12 -17.87 8.82 34.33
C HIS A 12 -16.60 8.39 33.59
N ALA A 13 -15.45 8.72 34.19
CA ALA A 13 -14.17 8.18 33.82
C ALA A 13 -14.15 6.68 34.13
N THR A 14 -14.56 5.85 33.17
CA THR A 14 -14.19 4.45 33.15
C THR A 14 -12.68 4.39 32.93
N LYS A 15 -11.94 4.08 33.99
CA LYS A 15 -10.52 3.69 33.94
C LYS A 15 -10.40 2.42 33.09
N SER A 16 -10.35 2.61 31.78
CA SER A 16 -9.90 1.59 30.85
C SER A 16 -8.38 1.68 30.80
N THR A 17 -7.73 0.64 31.33
CA THR A 17 -6.28 0.44 31.36
C THR A 17 -5.72 0.24 29.95
N TRP A 18 -5.65 1.31 29.16
CA TRP A 18 -4.93 1.36 27.89
C TRP A 18 -3.45 1.65 28.14
N GLN A 19 -2.66 0.61 28.43
CA GLN A 19 -1.19 0.69 28.58
C GLN A 19 -0.41 0.12 27.39
N HIS A 20 -0.97 0.12 26.18
CA HIS A 20 -0.28 -0.33 24.96
C HIS A 20 -0.04 0.74 23.89
N THR A 21 -0.09 2.03 24.24
CA THR A 21 0.36 3.12 23.36
C THR A 21 1.86 3.37 23.52
N ASN A 22 2.67 2.48 22.96
CA ASN A 22 4.10 2.70 22.67
C ASN A 22 4.49 1.90 21.41
N ALA A 23 3.66 1.99 20.36
CA ALA A 23 3.91 1.23 19.12
C ALA A 23 5.05 1.84 18.26
N PHE A 24 5.37 3.12 18.47
CA PHE A 24 6.35 3.86 17.65
C PHE A 24 7.63 4.30 18.37
N ASP A 25 7.76 4.11 19.68
CA ASP A 25 8.96 4.57 20.37
C ASP A 25 9.32 3.66 21.56
N ARG A 26 10.39 2.86 21.39
CA ARG A 26 11.29 2.46 22.50
C ARG A 26 12.52 1.61 22.14
N ASP A 27 12.76 1.21 20.89
CA ASP A 27 13.79 0.19 20.59
C ASP A 27 14.92 0.61 19.64
N LEU A 28 15.24 1.90 19.55
CA LEU A 28 16.49 2.39 18.93
C LEU A 28 17.65 2.56 19.94
N HIS A 29 17.45 2.21 21.22
CA HIS A 29 18.39 2.55 22.29
C HIS A 29 19.62 1.64 22.41
N ASP A 30 19.74 0.55 21.63
CA ASP A 30 21.00 -0.16 21.48
C ASP A 30 21.69 0.21 20.14
N PRO A 31 22.70 1.09 20.17
CA PRO A 31 23.42 1.51 18.96
C PRO A 31 24.07 0.35 18.22
N LYS A 32 24.47 -0.72 18.92
CA LYS A 32 25.11 -1.88 18.28
C LYS A 32 24.13 -2.65 17.43
N THR A 33 22.96 -2.98 17.97
CA THR A 33 21.89 -3.64 17.19
C THR A 33 21.47 -2.79 16.01
N ARG A 34 21.28 -1.48 16.19
CA ARG A 34 20.95 -0.55 15.10
C ARG A 34 21.99 -0.58 13.99
N ALA A 35 23.26 -0.43 14.33
CA ALA A 35 24.35 -0.43 13.36
C ALA A 35 24.44 -1.75 12.60
N LEU A 36 24.19 -2.89 13.26
CA LEU A 36 24.16 -4.21 12.62
C LEU A 36 23.02 -4.35 11.61
N LEU A 37 21.81 -3.92 11.96
CA LEU A 37 20.65 -3.95 11.07
C LEU A 37 20.85 -3.04 9.85
N GLU A 38 21.30 -1.80 10.07
CA GLU A 38 21.61 -0.86 8.98
C GLU A 38 22.71 -1.40 8.06
N ARG A 39 23.77 -1.99 8.61
CA ARG A 39 24.83 -2.64 7.80
C ARG A 39 24.29 -3.79 6.96
N ARG A 40 23.36 -4.58 7.51
CA ARG A 40 22.71 -5.66 6.77
C ARG A 40 21.88 -5.09 5.62
N ASP A 41 20.98 -4.16 5.90
CA ASP A 41 20.08 -3.60 4.87
C ASP A 41 20.84 -2.83 3.79
N ARG A 42 21.97 -2.19 4.11
CA ARG A 42 22.87 -1.58 3.11
C ARG A 42 23.59 -2.58 2.21
N ARG A 43 23.81 -3.82 2.65
CA ARG A 43 24.39 -4.88 1.80
C ARG A 43 23.36 -5.42 0.82
N ASP A 44 22.09 -5.42 1.21
CA ASP A 44 20.99 -6.02 0.44
C ASP A 44 20.37 -5.07 -0.60
N ARG A 45 20.75 -3.79 -0.59
CA ARG A 45 20.22 -2.78 -1.51
C ARG A 45 20.83 -2.88 -2.91
N ASN A 46 20.06 -2.46 -3.91
CA ASN A 46 20.62 -2.12 -5.22
C ASN A 46 21.42 -0.81 -5.11
N ARG A 47 22.74 -0.88 -5.25
CA ARG A 47 23.63 0.28 -5.08
C ARG A 47 23.58 1.27 -6.23
N ASP A 48 23.17 0.82 -7.40
CA ASP A 48 23.08 1.66 -8.59
C ASP A 48 21.84 2.57 -8.49
N PHE A 49 20.79 2.09 -7.84
CA PHE A 49 19.53 2.82 -7.70
C PHE A 49 19.36 3.49 -6.31
N VAL A 50 19.70 2.79 -5.23
CA VAL A 50 19.49 3.25 -3.83
C VAL A 50 20.78 3.80 -3.23
N GLU A 51 20.81 5.10 -2.92
CA GLU A 51 21.99 5.78 -2.38
C GLU A 51 22.20 5.51 -0.89
N ALA A 52 21.11 5.59 -0.12
CA ALA A 52 21.15 5.39 1.31
C ALA A 52 20.02 4.49 1.81
N VAL A 53 20.33 3.78 2.89
CA VAL A 53 19.36 3.01 3.65
C VAL A 53 19.50 3.42 5.11
N ALA A 54 18.38 3.80 5.71
CA ALA A 54 18.29 4.22 7.10
C ALA A 54 17.26 3.35 7.84
N LEU A 55 17.64 2.86 9.02
CA LEU A 55 16.65 2.28 9.94
C LEU A 55 15.79 3.41 10.50
N VAL A 56 14.50 3.34 10.23
CA VAL A 56 13.53 4.32 10.72
C VAL A 56 12.99 3.88 12.07
N HIS A 57 12.52 2.62 12.14
CA HIS A 57 11.85 2.14 13.34
C HIS A 57 11.91 0.62 13.49
N THR A 58 11.90 0.14 14.72
CA THR A 58 11.75 -1.29 15.08
C THR A 58 10.39 -1.54 15.69
N LEU A 59 9.61 -2.43 15.07
CA LEU A 59 8.22 -2.68 15.44
C LEU A 59 8.13 -3.77 16.51
N ARG A 60 7.32 -3.50 17.54
CA ARG A 60 6.94 -4.50 18.57
C ARG A 60 5.56 -5.11 18.31
N SER A 61 4.80 -4.55 17.38
CA SER A 61 3.42 -4.93 17.08
C SER A 61 3.32 -5.98 15.97
N ARG A 62 2.14 -6.59 15.83
CA ARG A 62 1.79 -7.46 14.68
C ARG A 62 1.27 -6.66 13.48
N THR A 63 1.59 -5.37 13.41
CA THR A 63 1.22 -4.48 12.30
C THR A 63 1.87 -4.98 11.02
N ARG A 64 1.13 -5.02 9.92
CA ARG A 64 1.60 -5.55 8.63
C ARG A 64 1.60 -4.50 7.52
N TYR A 65 0.51 -3.75 7.42
CA TYR A 65 0.26 -2.85 6.31
C TYR A 65 0.32 -1.42 6.78
N PHE A 66 1.03 -0.59 6.01
CA PHE A 66 1.32 0.80 6.30
C PHE A 66 1.07 1.63 5.05
N THR A 67 0.20 2.64 5.09
CA THR A 67 0.06 3.64 4.01
C THR A 67 0.64 4.96 4.49
N LEU A 68 1.32 5.66 3.62
CA LEU A 68 1.84 6.98 3.83
C LEU A 68 1.26 7.89 2.76
N LEU A 69 0.63 9.00 3.18
CA LEU A 69 0.19 10.04 2.25
C LEU A 69 0.62 11.43 2.74
N GLU A 70 0.70 12.37 1.80
CA GLU A 70 0.89 13.79 2.08
C GLU A 70 -0.44 14.51 1.87
N VAL A 71 -0.91 15.24 2.88
CA VAL A 71 -2.19 15.96 2.88
C VAL A 71 -1.93 17.35 3.45
N ASP A 72 -2.17 18.38 2.66
CA ASP A 72 -1.99 19.78 3.09
C ASP A 72 -0.60 20.08 3.70
N GLY A 73 0.44 19.40 3.19
CA GLY A 73 1.81 19.51 3.70
C GLY A 73 2.12 18.68 4.95
N ASP A 74 1.13 18.01 5.53
CA ASP A 74 1.32 17.04 6.60
C ASP A 74 1.55 15.63 6.05
N VAL A 75 2.38 14.85 6.74
CA VAL A 75 2.54 13.42 6.46
C VAL A 75 1.61 12.63 7.35
N TRP A 76 0.76 11.83 6.72
CA TRP A 76 -0.17 10.91 7.35
C TRP A 76 0.38 9.50 7.19
N LEU A 77 0.54 8.78 8.30
CA LEU A 77 0.78 7.34 8.27
C LEU A 77 -0.48 6.63 8.76
N THR A 78 -0.97 5.67 8.00
CA THR A 78 -1.96 4.70 8.46
C THR A 78 -1.29 3.36 8.71
N ALA A 79 -1.73 2.63 9.72
CA ALA A 79 -1.21 1.29 9.97
C ALA A 79 -2.24 0.33 10.57
N ARG A 80 -2.11 -0.97 10.25
CA ARG A 80 -2.95 -2.04 10.83
C ARG A 80 -2.25 -3.38 11.08
N GLY A 81 -2.72 -4.08 12.12
CA GLY A 81 -2.47 -5.50 12.40
C GLY A 81 -2.90 -6.47 11.29
N GLY A 82 -2.26 -7.65 11.25
CA GLY A 82 -2.65 -8.76 10.38
C GLY A 82 -3.94 -9.49 10.78
N ASN A 83 -4.51 -10.24 9.83
CA ASN A 83 -5.91 -10.64 9.73
C ASN A 83 -6.43 -11.77 10.66
N ARG A 84 -5.88 -11.99 11.85
CA ARG A 84 -6.55 -12.95 12.76
C ARG A 84 -7.65 -12.20 13.51
N ALA A 85 -8.91 -12.56 13.27
CA ALA A 85 -10.03 -12.16 14.14
C ALA A 85 -9.71 -12.42 15.63
N ASP A 86 -8.92 -13.47 15.91
CA ASP A 86 -8.39 -13.76 17.25
C ASP A 86 -7.38 -12.73 17.79
N SER A 87 -6.64 -12.06 16.90
CA SER A 87 -5.72 -10.97 17.29
C SER A 87 -6.42 -9.64 17.57
N CYS A 88 -7.72 -9.55 17.26
CA CYS A 88 -8.56 -8.41 17.63
C CYS A 88 -9.47 -8.68 18.84
N LYS A 89 -9.39 -9.88 19.46
CA LYS A 89 -10.18 -10.20 20.66
C LYS A 89 -9.79 -9.34 21.87
N SER A 90 -8.57 -8.81 21.89
CA SER A 90 -8.03 -8.01 23.01
C SER A 90 -7.80 -6.53 22.66
N ALA A 91 -7.96 -6.13 21.39
CA ALA A 91 -7.82 -4.75 20.94
C ALA A 91 -8.63 -4.55 19.64
N PRO A 92 -9.35 -3.43 19.46
CA PRO A 92 -10.08 -3.14 18.24
C PRO A 92 -9.14 -3.12 17.03
N CYS A 93 -9.61 -3.68 15.90
CA CYS A 93 -8.83 -3.77 14.66
C CYS A 93 -8.71 -2.40 13.94
N ASP A 94 -8.29 -1.36 14.65
CA ASP A 94 -8.32 0.02 14.17
C ASP A 94 -7.22 0.29 13.14
N GLN A 95 -7.56 1.08 12.13
CA GLN A 95 -6.57 1.84 11.38
C GLN A 95 -6.14 3.02 12.23
N LEU A 96 -4.86 3.09 12.52
CA LEU A 96 -4.25 4.15 13.32
C LEU A 96 -3.66 5.19 12.38
N LEU A 97 -4.02 6.46 12.56
CA LEU A 97 -3.53 7.59 11.81
C LEU A 97 -2.57 8.42 12.68
N TRP A 98 -1.34 8.58 12.22
CA TRP A 98 -0.40 9.56 12.76
C TRP A 98 -0.26 10.73 11.80
N ARG A 99 -0.39 11.94 12.33
CA ARG A 99 -0.09 13.18 11.63
C ARG A 99 1.22 13.74 12.17
N ASN A 100 2.15 14.08 11.30
CA ASN A 100 3.34 14.81 11.68
C ASN A 100 3.32 16.20 11.05
N GLY A 101 3.46 17.24 11.88
CA GLY A 101 3.65 18.60 11.40
C GLY A 101 5.03 18.76 10.76
N SER A 102 5.06 19.31 9.54
CA SER A 102 6.14 19.94 8.77
C SER A 102 7.62 19.44 8.84
N HIS A 103 7.99 18.32 9.49
CA HIS A 103 9.41 17.93 9.67
C HIS A 103 9.76 16.46 9.35
N ASP A 104 10.98 16.26 8.83
CA ASP A 104 11.57 15.02 8.29
C ASP A 104 11.77 13.81 9.24
N ARG A 105 11.31 13.89 10.50
CA ARG A 105 11.32 12.73 11.40
C ARG A 105 10.00 12.00 11.23
N LEU A 106 10.06 10.77 10.74
CA LEU A 106 8.86 9.93 10.67
C LEU A 106 8.30 9.78 12.10
N ILE A 107 7.22 10.52 12.38
CA ILE A 107 6.17 10.18 13.35
C ILE A 107 6.65 10.12 14.81
N THR A 108 6.60 11.26 15.50
CA THR A 108 6.76 11.36 16.96
C THR A 108 5.43 11.54 17.70
N SER A 109 4.29 11.55 17.01
CA SER A 109 2.99 11.65 17.68
C SER A 109 2.70 10.37 18.47
N LEU A 110 2.66 10.51 19.80
CA LEU A 110 2.43 9.41 20.74
C LEU A 110 1.01 8.85 20.71
N ASN A 111 0.06 9.58 20.10
CA ASN A 111 -1.37 9.26 20.13
C ASN A 111 -1.94 9.18 18.71
N PRO A 112 -1.97 7.98 18.09
CA PRO A 112 -2.68 7.81 16.82
C PRO A 112 -4.18 8.06 16.97
N HIS A 113 -4.77 8.69 15.96
CA HIS A 113 -6.22 8.77 15.83
C HIS A 113 -6.74 7.47 15.22
N ARG A 114 -7.81 6.91 15.79
CA ARG A 114 -8.57 5.86 15.13
C ARG A 114 -9.26 6.47 13.91
N PHE A 115 -8.93 5.97 12.73
CA PHE A 115 -9.39 6.49 11.45
C PHE A 115 -10.48 5.60 10.84
N VAL A 116 -10.33 4.27 10.91
CA VAL A 116 -11.36 3.29 10.49
C VAL A 116 -11.53 2.22 11.56
N SER A 117 -12.76 2.07 12.05
CA SER A 117 -13.20 0.91 12.81
C SER A 117 -14.35 0.22 12.08
N ARG A 118 -14.02 -0.51 11.02
CA ARG A 118 -14.97 -1.37 10.31
C ARG A 118 -14.37 -2.75 10.15
N ASP A 119 -15.07 -3.75 10.67
CA ASP A 119 -14.69 -5.14 10.54
C ASP A 119 -14.72 -5.53 9.05
N GLY A 120 -13.73 -6.29 8.58
CA GLY A 120 -13.58 -6.63 7.16
C GLY A 120 -12.74 -5.64 6.35
N VAL A 121 -13.17 -4.39 6.20
CA VAL A 121 -12.61 -3.38 5.26
C VAL A 121 -11.15 -3.02 5.52
N ALA A 122 -10.69 -3.10 6.76
CA ALA A 122 -9.46 -2.43 7.12
C ALA A 122 -8.15 -3.23 6.85
N HIS A 123 -8.19 -4.52 6.48
CA HIS A 123 -6.96 -5.35 6.37
C HIS A 123 -6.25 -5.14 5.03
N ASN A 124 -6.90 -4.45 4.13
CA ASN A 124 -6.51 -4.18 2.77
C ASN A 124 -6.82 -2.72 2.38
N LEU A 125 -7.01 -1.82 3.36
CA LEU A 125 -7.35 -0.42 3.14
C LEU A 125 -6.27 0.29 2.30
N ALA A 126 -6.67 0.80 1.15
CA ALA A 126 -5.97 1.81 0.38
C ALA A 126 -6.52 3.19 0.71
N VAL A 127 -5.66 4.20 0.70
CA VAL A 127 -6.04 5.61 0.84
C VAL A 127 -5.22 6.40 -0.16
N ALA A 128 -5.87 7.29 -0.92
CA ALA A 128 -5.23 8.21 -1.84
C ALA A 128 -5.81 9.61 -1.71
N VAL A 129 -5.05 10.59 -2.18
CA VAL A 129 -5.54 11.93 -2.48
C VAL A 129 -5.85 11.97 -3.97
N ASP A 130 -7.11 12.23 -4.30
CA ASP A 130 -7.62 12.38 -5.66
C ASP A 130 -8.12 13.83 -5.79
N ASP A 131 -7.38 14.65 -6.54
CA ASP A 131 -7.42 16.12 -6.49
C ASP A 131 -7.31 16.66 -5.05
N ASP A 132 -8.40 17.15 -4.47
CA ASP A 132 -8.46 17.63 -3.08
C ASP A 132 -9.22 16.68 -2.14
N GLN A 133 -9.73 15.58 -2.68
CA GLN A 133 -10.55 14.62 -1.95
C GLN A 133 -9.70 13.45 -1.44
N LEU A 134 -9.92 13.07 -0.18
CA LEU A 134 -9.38 11.82 0.34
C LEU A 134 -10.32 10.69 -0.05
N VAL A 135 -9.80 9.69 -0.76
CA VAL A 135 -10.56 8.51 -1.14
C VAL A 135 -9.92 7.30 -0.49
N ALA A 136 -10.74 6.38 0.00
CA ALA A 136 -10.26 5.08 0.46
C ALA A 136 -11.05 3.94 -0.12
N ALA A 137 -10.38 2.80 -0.25
CA ALA A 137 -10.99 1.56 -0.69
C ALA A 137 -10.55 0.44 0.26
N GLY A 138 -11.48 -0.38 0.71
CA GLY A 138 -11.17 -1.54 1.54
C GLY A 138 -12.07 -2.71 1.20
N GLY A 139 -11.48 -3.89 1.11
CA GLY A 139 -12.19 -5.10 0.72
C GLY A 139 -12.78 -5.85 1.90
N LEU A 140 -13.90 -6.50 1.64
CA LEU A 140 -14.62 -7.34 2.58
C LEU A 140 -14.02 -8.75 2.54
N TYR A 141 -13.62 -9.25 3.70
CA TYR A 141 -13.05 -10.60 3.82
C TYR A 141 -14.16 -11.64 3.71
N ARG A 142 -13.87 -12.77 3.05
CA ARG A 142 -14.78 -13.90 2.96
C ARG A 142 -14.95 -14.57 4.33
N SER A 143 -16.05 -14.27 5.02
CA SER A 143 -16.46 -15.04 6.20
C SER A 143 -17.92 -15.48 6.10
N ARG A 144 -18.17 -16.71 6.57
CA ARG A 144 -19.49 -17.31 6.75
C ARG A 144 -20.10 -17.01 8.11
N ASP A 145 -19.33 -16.39 9.02
CA ASP A 145 -19.79 -15.97 10.34
C ASP A 145 -20.29 -14.52 10.26
N PRO A 146 -21.60 -14.26 10.32
CA PRO A 146 -22.17 -12.92 10.26
C PRO A 146 -21.79 -12.07 11.48
N SER A 147 -21.41 -12.70 12.60
CA SER A 147 -21.05 -12.00 13.83
C SER A 147 -19.72 -11.23 13.73
N LEU A 148 -18.89 -11.58 12.74
CA LEU A 148 -17.65 -10.88 12.40
C LEU A 148 -17.91 -9.54 11.66
N TYR A 149 -19.16 -9.26 11.28
CA TYR A 149 -19.51 -8.10 10.44
C TYR A 149 -20.77 -7.37 10.92
N ARG A 150 -20.93 -7.17 12.24
CA ARG A 150 -22.14 -6.59 12.84
C ARG A 150 -22.59 -5.25 12.23
N ASN A 151 -21.69 -4.54 11.55
CA ASN A 151 -21.91 -3.24 10.91
C ASN A 151 -21.66 -3.23 9.38
N VAL A 152 -21.61 -4.39 8.71
CA VAL A 152 -21.54 -4.49 7.25
C VAL A 152 -22.84 -5.14 6.79
N GLN A 153 -23.51 -4.56 5.80
CA GLN A 153 -24.64 -5.24 5.16
C GLN A 153 -24.10 -6.20 4.08
N PRO A 154 -24.66 -7.42 3.97
CA PRO A 154 -24.29 -8.32 2.89
C PRO A 154 -24.56 -7.67 1.54
N LEU A 155 -23.65 -7.84 0.58
CA LEU A 155 -23.84 -7.33 -0.76
C LEU A 155 -24.86 -8.20 -1.50
N HIS A 156 -25.90 -7.56 -2.04
CA HIS A 156 -26.87 -8.15 -2.99
C HIS A 156 -27.45 -9.53 -2.60
N GLY A 157 -27.87 -9.72 -1.34
CA GLY A 157 -28.55 -10.94 -0.90
C GLY A 157 -27.65 -12.19 -0.84
N SER A 158 -26.32 -12.01 -0.92
CA SER A 158 -25.34 -13.07 -0.66
C SER A 158 -25.22 -13.34 0.84
N ASP A 159 -25.19 -14.61 1.26
CA ASP A 159 -24.80 -15.02 2.63
C ASP A 159 -23.30 -14.77 2.92
N ARG A 160 -22.57 -14.16 1.98
CA ARG A 160 -21.13 -13.88 2.04
C ARG A 160 -20.84 -12.41 1.82
N TYR A 161 -19.95 -11.89 2.65
CA TYR A 161 -19.43 -10.52 2.58
C TYR A 161 -18.16 -10.50 1.71
N GLU A 162 -18.30 -10.27 0.40
CA GLU A 162 -17.18 -10.33 -0.56
C GLU A 162 -17.26 -9.14 -1.53
N GLY A 163 -16.22 -8.30 -1.60
CA GLY A 163 -16.18 -7.12 -2.47
C GLY A 163 -15.18 -6.06 -2.01
N VAL A 164 -15.20 -4.89 -2.64
CA VAL A 164 -14.50 -3.67 -2.23
C VAL A 164 -15.51 -2.56 -2.02
N GLU A 165 -15.45 -1.90 -0.86
CA GLU A 165 -16.19 -0.66 -0.62
C GLU A 165 -15.25 0.53 -0.83
N VAL A 166 -15.77 1.56 -1.48
CA VAL A 166 -15.07 2.83 -1.72
C VAL A 166 -15.75 3.93 -0.91
N PHE A 167 -14.92 4.78 -0.33
CA PHE A 167 -15.32 5.85 0.57
C PHE A 167 -14.68 7.16 0.17
N ASP A 168 -15.48 8.21 0.23
CA ASP A 168 -15.01 9.58 0.24
C ASP A 168 -14.81 9.99 1.69
N ILE A 169 -13.69 10.63 1.98
CA ILE A 169 -13.27 11.02 3.32
C ILE A 169 -13.10 12.53 3.35
N THR A 170 -13.74 13.16 4.32
CA THR A 170 -13.57 14.58 4.59
C THR A 170 -12.34 14.83 5.47
N ARG A 171 -11.86 16.07 5.53
CA ARG A 171 -10.65 16.44 6.31
C ARG A 171 -10.79 16.22 7.82
N ASP A 172 -12.01 16.33 8.34
CA ASP A 172 -12.40 15.97 9.72
C ASP A 172 -12.60 14.46 9.92
N LEU A 173 -12.22 13.65 8.92
CA LEU A 173 -12.21 12.18 8.97
C LEU A 173 -13.62 11.58 9.08
N THR A 174 -14.63 12.25 8.53
CA THR A 174 -15.94 11.63 8.27
C THR A 174 -15.91 10.91 6.93
N TRP A 175 -16.77 9.90 6.78
CA TRP A 175 -16.70 8.95 5.68
C TRP A 175 -18.07 8.78 5.06
N THR A 176 -18.12 8.84 3.73
CA THR A 176 -19.32 8.54 2.96
C THR A 176 -19.00 7.41 2.01
N ARG A 177 -19.74 6.30 2.09
CA ARG A 177 -19.61 5.20 1.13
C ARG A 177 -20.13 5.67 -0.23
N THR A 178 -19.30 5.59 -1.26
CA THR A 178 -19.62 6.09 -2.60
C THR A 178 -19.76 4.99 -3.64
N ALA A 179 -19.11 3.85 -3.46
CA ALA A 179 -19.27 2.72 -4.36
C ALA A 179 -19.06 1.37 -3.67
N VAL A 180 -19.53 0.33 -4.35
CA VAL A 180 -19.28 -1.07 -4.03
C VAL A 180 -18.91 -1.80 -5.31
N ILE A 181 -17.81 -2.53 -5.28
CA ILE A 181 -17.38 -3.48 -6.29
C ILE A 181 -17.63 -4.85 -5.69
N ASP A 182 -18.66 -5.57 -6.13
CA ASP A 182 -18.93 -6.89 -5.59
C ASP A 182 -17.92 -7.93 -6.13
N GLY A 183 -17.87 -9.10 -5.50
CA GLY A 183 -17.00 -10.19 -5.97
C GLY A 183 -17.30 -10.69 -7.39
N ARG A 184 -18.38 -10.23 -8.05
CA ARG A 184 -18.78 -10.61 -9.42
C ARG A 184 -18.40 -9.56 -10.46
N HIS A 185 -17.70 -8.51 -10.04
CA HIS A 185 -17.35 -7.41 -10.93
C HIS A 185 -16.66 -7.93 -12.21
N PRO A 186 -17.07 -7.48 -13.41
CA PRO A 186 -16.56 -8.02 -14.66
C PRO A 186 -15.04 -7.97 -14.75
N GLY A 187 -14.44 -8.95 -15.44
CA GLY A 187 -12.99 -9.03 -15.66
C GLY A 187 -12.17 -9.48 -14.45
N CYS A 188 -12.81 -9.68 -13.29
CA CYS A 188 -12.08 -10.05 -12.08
C CYS A 188 -11.45 -11.45 -12.18
N VAL A 189 -10.18 -11.56 -11.76
CA VAL A 189 -9.37 -12.78 -11.85
C VAL A 189 -9.29 -13.52 -10.52
N GLU A 190 -10.11 -14.54 -10.39
CA GLU A 190 -10.08 -15.53 -9.31
C GLU A 190 -10.20 -16.94 -9.89
N ARG A 191 -9.06 -17.61 -10.05
CA ARG A 191 -9.00 -18.96 -10.63
C ARG A 191 -9.00 -20.06 -9.59
N ARG A 192 -8.89 -19.75 -8.29
CA ARG A 192 -8.83 -20.80 -7.26
C ARG A 192 -10.13 -21.59 -7.17
N ASP A 193 -10.00 -22.89 -6.94
CA ASP A 193 -11.15 -23.76 -6.73
C ASP A 193 -11.97 -23.34 -5.49
N GLY A 194 -13.29 -23.51 -5.56
CA GLY A 194 -14.19 -23.23 -4.43
C GLY A 194 -14.57 -21.75 -4.24
N PHE A 195 -14.19 -20.88 -5.17
CA PHE A 195 -14.63 -19.47 -5.22
C PHE A 195 -15.88 -19.25 -6.09
N GLY A 196 -16.20 -20.17 -7.01
CA GLY A 196 -17.49 -20.16 -7.73
C GLY A 196 -17.73 -18.90 -8.56
N GLY A 197 -16.66 -18.34 -9.13
CA GLY A 197 -16.69 -17.09 -9.91
C GLY A 197 -16.74 -15.81 -9.06
N LEU A 198 -16.57 -15.90 -7.74
CA LEU A 198 -16.49 -14.74 -6.85
C LEU A 198 -15.04 -14.42 -6.51
N CYS A 199 -14.64 -13.19 -6.79
CA CYS A 199 -13.34 -12.69 -6.41
C CYS A 199 -13.18 -12.40 -4.93
N GLU A 200 -12.07 -12.88 -4.38
CA GLU A 200 -11.60 -12.49 -3.07
C GLU A 200 -10.49 -11.45 -3.17
N PHE A 201 -10.78 -10.26 -2.66
CA PHE A 201 -9.86 -9.14 -2.60
C PHE A 201 -9.01 -9.14 -1.31
N ASP A 202 -8.47 -10.30 -0.94
CA ASP A 202 -7.52 -10.44 0.17
C ASP A 202 -6.10 -10.03 -0.26
N GLY A 203 -5.26 -9.60 0.69
CA GLY A 203 -4.01 -8.89 0.41
C GLY A 203 -4.14 -7.41 0.72
N ARG A 204 -3.40 -6.56 0.00
CA ARG A 204 -3.46 -5.11 0.16
C ARG A 204 -4.04 -4.50 -1.11
N LEU A 205 -4.98 -3.56 -0.98
CA LEU A 205 -5.41 -2.71 -2.09
C LEU A 205 -4.47 -1.51 -2.24
N SER A 206 -4.46 -0.90 -3.41
CA SER A 206 -3.83 0.40 -3.64
C SER A 206 -4.74 1.28 -4.51
N LEU A 207 -4.65 2.59 -4.31
CA LEU A 207 -5.39 3.60 -5.06
C LEU A 207 -4.39 4.59 -5.65
N ALA A 208 -4.50 4.88 -6.94
CA ALA A 208 -3.59 5.82 -7.59
C ALA A 208 -4.34 6.70 -8.61
N PRO A 209 -4.25 8.03 -8.49
CA PRO A 209 -4.72 8.92 -9.55
C PRO A 209 -3.78 8.88 -10.75
N LEU A 210 -4.34 8.85 -11.95
CA LEU A 210 -3.64 8.90 -13.24
C LEU A 210 -4.46 9.75 -14.21
N GLY A 211 -3.97 10.96 -14.54
CA GLY A 211 -4.76 11.93 -15.27
C GLY A 211 -6.03 12.29 -14.50
N ASN A 212 -7.18 12.12 -15.16
CA ASN A 212 -8.51 12.38 -14.57
C ASN A 212 -9.20 11.10 -14.07
N GLU A 213 -8.47 9.99 -13.95
CA GLU A 213 -8.99 8.71 -13.50
C GLU A 213 -8.40 8.33 -12.15
N LEU A 214 -9.21 7.69 -11.30
CA LEU A 214 -8.75 7.01 -10.10
C LEU A 214 -8.70 5.50 -10.34
N LEU A 215 -7.53 4.90 -10.13
CA LEU A 215 -7.29 3.48 -10.36
C LEU A 215 -7.30 2.73 -9.03
N LEU A 216 -8.03 1.62 -8.98
CA LEU A 216 -8.07 0.69 -7.85
C LEU A 216 -7.35 -0.60 -8.21
N TYR A 217 -6.28 -0.87 -7.49
CA TYR A 217 -5.48 -2.09 -7.62
C TYR A 217 -5.83 -3.08 -6.54
N ALA A 218 -6.06 -4.32 -6.95
CA ALA A 218 -6.33 -5.43 -6.05
C ALA A 218 -5.51 -6.67 -6.44
N ARG A 219 -5.45 -7.65 -5.52
CA ARG A 219 -4.82 -8.94 -5.80
C ARG A 219 -5.63 -9.69 -6.86
N ALA A 220 -4.93 -10.32 -7.80
CA ALA A 220 -5.46 -11.32 -8.71
C ALA A 220 -4.93 -12.70 -8.31
N ASN A 221 -5.80 -13.72 -8.35
CA ASN A 221 -5.42 -15.11 -8.09
C ASN A 221 -5.50 -15.89 -9.41
N THR A 222 -4.34 -16.15 -10.02
CA THR A 222 -4.17 -16.60 -11.41
C THR A 222 -3.99 -18.12 -11.55
N ARG A 223 -4.02 -18.89 -10.45
CA ARG A 223 -3.88 -20.36 -10.44
C ARG A 223 -4.97 -21.06 -9.62
N GLU A 224 -5.34 -22.25 -10.05
CA GLU A 224 -6.40 -23.10 -9.46
C GLU A 224 -6.02 -23.66 -8.08
N ALA A 225 -4.86 -24.28 -7.96
CA ALA A 225 -4.38 -24.94 -6.74
C ALA A 225 -3.89 -23.98 -5.63
N GLY A 226 -4.14 -22.67 -5.79
CA GLY A 226 -3.51 -21.63 -4.98
C GLY A 226 -2.09 -21.27 -5.44
N GLY A 227 -1.53 -20.20 -4.86
CA GLY A 227 -0.39 -19.51 -5.50
C GLY A 227 -0.87 -18.68 -6.70
N GLY A 228 0.02 -18.34 -7.63
CA GLY A 228 -0.32 -17.54 -8.81
C GLY A 228 -0.90 -16.17 -8.43
N ARG A 229 -0.06 -15.28 -7.91
CA ARG A 229 -0.47 -14.00 -7.37
C ARG A 229 -0.01 -12.91 -8.30
N GLY A 230 -1.00 -12.19 -8.81
CA GLY A 230 -0.80 -11.01 -9.63
C GLY A 230 -1.57 -9.83 -9.06
N VAL A 231 -1.64 -8.80 -9.88
CA VAL A 231 -2.41 -7.59 -9.59
C VAL A 231 -3.43 -7.40 -10.71
N GLN A 232 -4.58 -6.86 -10.37
CA GLN A 232 -5.61 -6.43 -11.31
C GLN A 232 -6.04 -5.02 -10.97
N VAL A 233 -6.51 -4.28 -11.97
CA VAL A 233 -6.87 -2.87 -11.85
C VAL A 233 -8.25 -2.60 -12.42
N SER A 234 -9.00 -1.74 -11.75
CA SER A 234 -10.25 -1.16 -12.24
C SER A 234 -10.15 0.37 -12.20
N ARG A 235 -10.77 1.06 -13.16
CA ARG A 235 -10.74 2.51 -13.31
C ARG A 235 -12.07 3.12 -12.93
N ARG A 236 -12.04 4.21 -12.17
CA ARG A 236 -13.24 5.02 -11.90
C ARG A 236 -13.54 5.90 -13.11
N GLY A 237 -14.65 5.62 -13.79
CA GLY A 237 -15.20 6.43 -14.87
C GLY A 237 -16.55 7.05 -14.50
N ALA A 238 -17.19 7.73 -15.47
CA ALA A 238 -18.47 8.42 -15.28
C ALA A 238 -19.62 7.49 -14.84
N ASN A 239 -19.58 6.22 -15.24
CA ASN A 239 -20.60 5.21 -14.95
C ASN A 239 -20.19 4.24 -13.81
N GLY A 240 -19.21 4.62 -12.99
CA GLY A 240 -18.65 3.77 -11.95
C GLY A 240 -17.34 3.08 -12.36
N TRP A 241 -17.07 1.93 -11.77
CA TRP A 241 -15.79 1.22 -11.93
C TRP A 241 -15.79 0.33 -13.18
N SER A 242 -14.75 0.44 -14.02
CA SER A 242 -14.56 -0.38 -15.23
C SER A 242 -14.40 -1.87 -14.88
N PRO A 243 -14.60 -2.80 -15.83
CA PRO A 243 -14.12 -4.17 -15.65
C PRO A 243 -12.66 -4.21 -15.18
N PHE A 244 -12.32 -5.20 -14.37
CA PHE A 244 -10.94 -5.44 -13.98
C PHE A 244 -10.12 -5.89 -15.19
N GLU A 245 -8.91 -5.36 -15.27
CA GLU A 245 -7.88 -5.80 -16.20
C GLU A 245 -6.70 -6.34 -15.41
N GLN A 246 -6.10 -7.43 -15.88
CA GLN A 246 -4.91 -7.97 -15.24
C GLN A 246 -3.71 -7.07 -15.52
N VAL A 247 -3.01 -6.68 -14.47
CA VAL A 247 -1.77 -5.91 -14.57
C VAL A 247 -0.65 -6.82 -15.05
N SER A 248 0.17 -6.31 -15.97
CA SER A 248 1.36 -7.00 -16.48
C SER A 248 2.63 -6.27 -16.03
N PHE A 249 3.66 -7.04 -15.72
CA PHE A 249 5.02 -6.54 -15.44
C PHE A 249 5.96 -7.19 -16.45
N GLU A 250 6.73 -6.40 -17.20
CA GLU A 250 7.69 -6.94 -18.17
C GLU A 250 8.69 -7.88 -17.49
N GLY A 251 9.02 -9.01 -18.14
CA GLY A 251 10.01 -9.97 -17.63
C GLY A 251 9.63 -10.68 -16.33
N LEU A 252 8.36 -10.61 -15.91
CA LEU A 252 7.83 -11.45 -14.84
C LEU A 252 7.41 -12.80 -15.42
N HIS A 253 7.98 -13.90 -14.93
CA HIS A 253 7.63 -15.25 -15.38
C HIS A 253 6.36 -15.75 -14.70
N GLU A 254 5.73 -16.78 -15.29
CA GLU A 254 4.45 -17.32 -14.80
C GLU A 254 4.52 -17.82 -13.35
N ASP A 255 5.68 -18.35 -12.93
CA ASP A 255 5.92 -18.85 -11.57
C ASP A 255 6.27 -17.76 -10.56
N ASP A 256 6.62 -16.57 -11.03
CA ASP A 256 6.89 -15.45 -10.16
C ASP A 256 5.57 -14.90 -9.58
N GLN A 257 5.69 -14.27 -8.42
CA GLN A 257 4.54 -13.92 -7.60
C GLN A 257 4.66 -12.47 -7.14
N VAL A 258 3.62 -11.70 -7.39
CA VAL A 258 3.42 -10.35 -6.84
C VAL A 258 2.21 -10.41 -5.92
N TYR A 259 2.43 -10.41 -4.60
CA TYR A 259 1.35 -10.58 -3.62
C TYR A 259 0.32 -9.43 -3.65
N PHE A 260 0.82 -8.22 -3.89
CA PHE A 260 0.09 -6.99 -4.17
C PHE A 260 1.08 -6.00 -4.80
N ALA A 261 0.61 -4.85 -5.28
CA ALA A 261 1.48 -3.72 -5.59
C ALA A 261 0.93 -2.44 -4.94
N ALA A 262 1.81 -1.69 -4.30
CA ALA A 262 1.57 -0.34 -3.82
C ALA A 262 1.85 0.62 -4.98
N ILE A 263 0.79 1.12 -5.61
CA ILE A 263 0.87 1.97 -6.80
C ILE A 263 0.71 3.42 -6.37
N ASN A 264 1.66 4.25 -6.76
CA ASN A 264 1.70 5.66 -6.37
C ASN A 264 1.95 6.55 -7.59
N ARG A 265 1.41 7.76 -7.58
CA ARG A 265 1.79 8.77 -8.58
C ARG A 265 3.28 9.07 -8.47
N HIS A 266 3.95 9.17 -9.61
CA HIS A 266 5.35 9.53 -9.66
C HIS A 266 5.53 10.97 -9.15
N PRO A 267 6.33 11.22 -8.10
CA PRO A 267 6.29 12.48 -7.35
C PRO A 267 6.97 13.69 -8.03
N ALA A 268 7.59 13.46 -9.19
CA ALA A 268 8.43 14.45 -9.87
C ALA A 268 8.53 14.26 -11.39
N PHE A 269 7.64 13.48 -12.02
CA PHE A 269 7.86 13.12 -13.41
C PHE A 269 7.61 14.32 -14.31
N VAL A 270 8.62 14.68 -15.10
CA VAL A 270 8.54 15.76 -16.08
C VAL A 270 9.12 15.29 -17.40
N LEU A 271 8.37 15.56 -18.47
CA LEU A 271 8.83 15.42 -19.84
C LEU A 271 9.50 16.70 -20.29
N ARG A 272 10.47 16.58 -21.21
CA ARG A 272 11.23 17.73 -21.73
C ARG A 272 11.06 17.81 -23.24
N HIS A 273 10.70 18.98 -23.74
CA HIS A 273 10.55 19.19 -25.18
C HIS A 273 10.93 20.61 -25.59
N ARG A 274 11.88 20.73 -26.52
CA ARG A 274 12.42 22.01 -27.05
C ARG A 274 12.77 23.04 -25.96
N GLY A 275 13.36 22.57 -24.86
CA GLY A 275 13.72 23.43 -23.71
C GLY A 275 12.59 23.70 -22.71
N HIS A 276 11.36 23.24 -22.97
CA HIS A 276 10.22 23.34 -22.07
C HIS A 276 10.03 22.06 -21.25
N GLN A 277 9.51 22.19 -20.02
CA GLN A 277 9.18 21.07 -19.13
C GLN A 277 7.66 20.97 -18.98
N TYR A 278 7.14 19.74 -19.09
CA TYR A 278 5.72 19.44 -18.93
C TYR A 278 5.55 18.41 -17.82
N ALA A 279 4.65 18.69 -16.87
CA ALA A 279 4.21 17.68 -15.92
C ALA A 279 3.49 16.58 -16.70
N ALA A 280 3.86 15.33 -16.45
CA ALA A 280 3.23 14.18 -17.07
C ALA A 280 2.85 13.19 -15.98
N ASP A 281 1.72 12.53 -16.17
CA ASP A 281 1.30 11.50 -15.25
C ASP A 281 2.06 10.21 -15.53
N ALA A 282 2.60 9.65 -14.45
CA ALA A 282 3.29 8.39 -14.43
C ALA A 282 3.03 7.76 -13.07
N LEU A 283 3.01 6.44 -13.05
CA LEU A 283 2.84 5.64 -11.86
C LEU A 283 4.13 4.91 -11.52
N VAL A 284 4.31 4.67 -10.23
CA VAL A 284 5.38 3.87 -9.66
C VAL A 284 4.73 2.74 -8.87
N ALA A 285 5.00 1.51 -9.28
CA ALA A 285 4.65 0.31 -8.53
C ALA A 285 5.78 -0.05 -7.57
N LEU A 286 5.44 -0.28 -6.31
CA LEU A 286 6.30 -0.98 -5.36
C LEU A 286 5.66 -2.34 -5.04
N ALA A 287 6.40 -3.42 -5.26
CA ALA A 287 5.85 -4.76 -5.11
C ALA A 287 6.78 -5.69 -4.30
N PRO A 288 6.26 -6.47 -3.34
CA PRO A 288 6.95 -7.64 -2.84
C PRO A 288 6.93 -8.74 -3.92
N VAL A 289 8.11 -9.09 -4.41
CA VAL A 289 8.32 -10.08 -5.48
C VAL A 289 8.88 -11.36 -4.87
N SER A 290 8.29 -12.49 -5.23
CA SER A 290 8.80 -13.83 -4.96
C SER A 290 9.08 -14.51 -6.30
N ARG A 291 10.32 -14.92 -6.52
CA ARG A 291 10.72 -15.60 -7.74
C ARG A 291 10.64 -17.12 -7.60
N ALA A 292 10.53 -17.81 -8.73
CA ALA A 292 10.46 -19.27 -8.79
C ALA A 292 11.65 -19.98 -8.13
N ASP A 293 12.85 -19.38 -8.20
CA ASP A 293 14.08 -19.89 -7.58
C ASP A 293 14.09 -19.74 -6.04
N GLY A 294 13.03 -19.19 -5.46
CA GLY A 294 12.88 -18.95 -4.02
C GLY A 294 13.51 -17.64 -3.56
N SER A 295 14.14 -16.86 -4.45
CA SER A 295 14.59 -15.51 -4.14
C SER A 295 13.40 -14.57 -3.96
N ALA A 296 13.60 -13.50 -3.17
CA ALA A 296 12.58 -12.52 -2.89
C ALA A 296 13.18 -11.13 -2.73
N TYR A 297 12.46 -10.11 -3.17
CA TYR A 297 12.90 -8.72 -3.09
C TYR A 297 11.70 -7.77 -3.10
N VAL A 298 11.90 -6.53 -2.68
CA VAL A 298 10.97 -5.43 -2.97
C VAL A 298 11.42 -4.77 -4.27
N GLY A 299 10.56 -4.83 -5.28
CA GLY A 299 10.81 -4.32 -6.62
C GLY A 299 10.11 -3.00 -6.88
N LEU A 300 10.62 -2.27 -7.86
CA LEU A 300 10.05 -1.05 -8.40
C LEU A 300 9.81 -1.18 -9.89
N ALA A 301 8.64 -0.76 -10.35
CA ALA A 301 8.34 -0.63 -11.78
C ALA A 301 7.61 0.68 -12.05
N VAL A 302 7.59 1.11 -13.31
CA VAL A 302 6.93 2.34 -13.74
C VAL A 302 5.89 2.04 -14.82
N SER A 303 4.82 2.82 -14.85
CA SER A 303 3.75 2.69 -15.84
C SER A 303 3.22 4.06 -16.24
N CYS A 304 2.76 4.19 -17.48
CA CYS A 304 2.09 5.39 -17.98
C CYS A 304 0.57 5.23 -18.12
N ASP A 305 0.05 4.00 -18.07
CA ASP A 305 -1.36 3.68 -18.34
C ASP A 305 -2.05 2.92 -17.19
N GLY A 306 -1.27 2.53 -16.18
CA GLY A 306 -1.71 1.82 -15.01
C GLY A 306 -2.03 0.33 -15.19
N VAL A 307 -1.81 -0.24 -16.38
CA VAL A 307 -1.99 -1.68 -16.65
C VAL A 307 -0.68 -2.36 -17.00
N HIS A 308 0.13 -1.73 -17.88
CA HIS A 308 1.41 -2.25 -18.31
C HIS A 308 2.51 -1.57 -17.51
N PHE A 309 3.28 -2.35 -16.76
CA PHE A 309 4.41 -1.87 -15.98
C PHE A 309 5.70 -2.42 -16.55
N SER A 310 6.75 -1.60 -16.46
CA SER A 310 8.11 -2.03 -16.76
C SER A 310 8.52 -3.24 -15.93
N ASN A 311 9.68 -3.80 -16.23
CA ASN A 311 10.27 -4.82 -15.38
C ASN A 311 10.47 -4.31 -13.94
N LEU A 312 10.30 -5.22 -12.98
CA LEU A 312 10.45 -4.95 -11.55
C LEU A 312 11.93 -4.91 -11.16
N GLU A 313 12.50 -3.70 -11.19
CA GLU A 313 13.86 -3.41 -10.75
C GLU A 313 14.02 -3.70 -9.25
N PRO A 314 14.94 -4.58 -8.83
CA PRO A 314 15.13 -4.87 -7.41
C PRO A 314 15.64 -3.63 -6.68
N LEU A 315 14.91 -3.16 -5.66
CA LEU A 315 15.38 -2.10 -4.77
C LEU A 315 16.14 -2.67 -3.58
N LEU A 316 15.59 -3.73 -2.99
CA LEU A 316 16.06 -4.29 -1.74
C LEU A 316 15.78 -5.79 -1.68
N ASN A 317 16.83 -6.60 -1.61
CA ASN A 317 16.71 -8.05 -1.42
C ASN A 317 16.10 -8.35 -0.06
N CYS A 318 15.19 -9.31 -0.01
CA CYS A 318 14.50 -9.67 1.22
C CYS A 318 15.46 -10.29 2.25
N THR A 319 15.16 -10.13 3.53
CA THR A 319 15.94 -10.75 4.63
C THR A 319 15.90 -12.29 4.63
N GLY A 320 15.04 -12.89 3.84
CA GLY A 320 14.93 -14.33 3.59
C GLY A 320 14.28 -14.61 2.25
N GLY A 321 14.28 -15.88 1.85
CA GLY A 321 13.62 -16.33 0.62
C GLY A 321 12.09 -16.27 0.72
N ALA A 322 11.45 -16.44 -0.42
CA ALA A 322 10.01 -16.54 -0.51
C ALA A 322 9.48 -17.77 0.25
N SER A 323 8.30 -17.63 0.84
CA SER A 323 7.56 -18.73 1.46
C SER A 323 6.13 -18.75 0.96
N LEU A 324 5.69 -19.89 0.42
CA LEU A 324 4.34 -20.04 -0.15
C LEU A 324 4.01 -18.93 -1.18
N GLY A 325 5.00 -18.51 -1.98
CA GLY A 325 4.89 -17.42 -2.96
C GLY A 325 4.79 -16.01 -2.37
N ARG A 326 5.16 -15.81 -1.11
CA ARG A 326 5.14 -14.50 -0.43
C ARG A 326 6.56 -14.08 -0.09
N ALA A 327 6.92 -12.85 -0.43
CA ALA A 327 8.15 -12.23 0.05
C ALA A 327 7.98 -11.81 1.52
N PRO A 328 9.00 -11.98 2.39
CA PRO A 328 8.89 -11.64 3.81
C PRO A 328 8.86 -10.13 4.09
N ASP A 329 9.28 -9.31 3.13
CA ASP A 329 9.34 -7.86 3.25
C ASP A 329 8.34 -7.23 2.30
N HIS A 330 7.64 -6.20 2.78
CA HIS A 330 6.59 -5.53 2.03
C HIS A 330 6.89 -4.03 1.90
N PRO A 331 6.58 -3.40 0.76
CA PRO A 331 6.61 -1.94 0.66
C PRO A 331 5.53 -1.33 1.56
N VAL A 332 5.88 -0.20 2.17
CA VAL A 332 4.89 0.78 2.64
C VAL A 332 4.29 1.40 1.38
N ASP A 333 2.97 1.57 1.35
CA ASP A 333 2.31 2.23 0.22
C ASP A 333 2.42 3.72 0.41
N GLY A 334 2.90 4.47 -0.58
CA GLY A 334 3.27 5.87 -0.42
C GLY A 334 4.70 6.16 -0.86
N LEU A 335 4.89 7.33 -1.48
CA LEU A 335 6.19 7.90 -1.81
C LEU A 335 6.30 9.29 -1.20
N LEU A 336 7.44 9.62 -0.59
CA LEU A 336 7.71 10.98 -0.10
C LEU A 336 8.86 11.61 -0.85
N ARG A 337 8.61 12.72 -1.54
CA ARG A 337 9.68 13.53 -2.09
C ARG A 337 10.18 14.53 -1.05
N ARG A 338 11.49 14.51 -0.76
CA ARG A 338 12.16 15.46 0.12
C ARG A 338 13.40 15.99 -0.60
N GLY A 339 13.31 17.24 -1.06
CA GLY A 339 14.35 17.89 -1.86
C GLY A 339 14.70 17.07 -3.12
N PRO A 340 15.98 16.67 -3.30
CA PRO A 340 16.40 15.92 -4.48
C PRO A 340 16.04 14.43 -4.42
N SER A 341 15.61 13.90 -3.27
CA SER A 341 15.40 12.47 -3.07
C SER A 341 13.92 12.12 -2.92
N THR A 342 13.57 10.95 -3.42
CA THR A 342 12.32 10.26 -3.13
C THR A 342 12.61 9.17 -2.09
N HIS A 343 11.93 9.26 -0.96
CA HIS A 343 11.97 8.30 0.13
C HIS A 343 10.95 7.19 -0.12
N ILE A 344 11.45 5.96 -0.15
CA ILE A 344 10.65 4.74 -0.24
C ILE A 344 10.80 4.02 1.09
N TYR A 345 9.70 3.54 1.68
CA TYR A 345 9.75 2.83 2.94
C TYR A 345 9.44 1.35 2.75
N VAL A 346 10.21 0.49 3.40
CA VAL A 346 10.02 -0.96 3.35
C VAL A 346 9.85 -1.51 4.76
N HIS A 347 8.78 -2.26 4.95
CA HIS A 347 8.54 -3.05 6.15
C HIS A 347 9.25 -4.40 6.01
N ARG A 348 10.38 -4.52 6.72
CA ARG A 348 11.20 -5.73 6.77
C ARG A 348 10.67 -6.71 7.80
N ASP A 349 10.76 -7.99 7.48
CA ASP A 349 10.39 -9.13 8.31
C ASP A 349 8.93 -9.06 8.79
N VAL A 350 7.99 -8.89 7.85
CA VAL A 350 6.56 -8.69 8.14
C VAL A 350 5.99 -9.86 8.96
N PRO A 351 5.37 -9.61 10.13
CA PRO A 351 4.88 -10.65 11.03
C PRO A 351 3.99 -11.70 10.36
N GLY A 352 4.34 -12.98 10.44
CA GLY A 352 3.51 -14.09 9.95
C GLY A 352 3.34 -14.17 8.43
N ILE A 353 4.33 -13.70 7.68
CA ILE A 353 4.48 -13.97 6.24
C ILE A 353 5.46 -15.12 5.99
N ALA A 354 6.67 -15.07 6.57
CA ALA A 354 7.65 -16.14 6.44
C ALA A 354 7.49 -17.22 7.51
N LEU A 355 7.54 -18.48 7.08
CA LEU A 355 7.86 -19.62 7.93
C LEU A 355 9.38 -19.66 8.08
N HIS A 356 9.93 -19.05 9.13
CA HIS A 356 11.38 -19.12 9.36
C HIS A 356 11.78 -20.56 9.69
N LYS A 357 12.63 -21.17 8.85
CA LYS A 357 13.16 -22.53 9.03
C LYS A 357 13.79 -22.79 10.41
N ALA A 358 14.21 -21.74 11.12
CA ALA A 358 14.84 -21.80 12.45
C ALA A 358 13.93 -21.31 13.61
N GLY A 359 12.62 -21.19 13.39
CA GLY A 359 11.63 -20.94 14.46
C GLY A 359 11.58 -19.52 15.04
N ARG A 360 12.54 -18.63 14.74
CA ARG A 360 12.53 -17.24 15.22
C ARG A 360 12.51 -16.23 14.06
N GLN A 361 11.39 -15.54 13.93
CA GLN A 361 11.25 -14.38 13.04
C GLN A 361 12.15 -13.23 13.52
N PRO A 362 12.96 -12.61 12.63
CA PRO A 362 13.68 -11.40 12.97
C PRO A 362 12.71 -10.29 13.40
N ARG A 363 13.20 -9.33 14.18
CA ARG A 363 12.35 -8.23 14.64
C ARG A 363 11.86 -7.42 13.41
N PRO A 364 10.53 -7.25 13.23
CA PRO A 364 10.00 -6.43 12.16
C PRO A 364 10.47 -4.98 12.30
N ARG A 365 10.72 -4.31 11.18
CA ARG A 365 11.25 -2.94 11.18
C ARG A 365 10.87 -2.19 9.91
N ILE A 366 10.82 -0.87 10.00
CA ILE A 366 10.69 0.01 8.83
C ILE A 366 12.07 0.57 8.49
N VAL A 367 12.47 0.42 7.23
CA VAL A 367 13.65 1.07 6.67
C VAL A 367 13.24 2.07 5.60
N ARG A 368 14.00 3.14 5.48
CA ARG A 368 13.89 4.13 4.40
C ARG A 368 14.99 3.89 3.39
N LEU A 369 14.60 3.84 2.12
CA LEU A 369 15.48 3.84 0.96
C LEU A 369 15.45 5.24 0.36
N ASP A 370 16.63 5.85 0.23
CA ASP A 370 16.78 7.14 -0.44
C ASP A 370 17.14 6.90 -1.89
N VAL A 371 16.20 7.22 -2.77
CA VAL A 371 16.37 7.13 -4.23
C VAL A 371 16.40 8.56 -4.77
N PRO A 372 17.44 8.96 -5.51
CA PRO A 372 17.43 10.26 -6.18
C PRO A 372 16.23 10.37 -7.11
N SER A 373 15.49 11.46 -7.01
CA SER A 373 14.26 11.66 -7.80
C SER A 373 14.56 11.69 -9.30
N TRP A 374 15.78 12.09 -9.68
CA TRP A 374 16.24 12.05 -11.06
C TRP A 374 16.43 10.61 -11.56
N LYS A 375 16.93 9.66 -10.75
CA LYS A 375 17.05 8.24 -11.15
C LYS A 375 15.68 7.61 -11.41
N LEU A 376 14.70 7.93 -10.57
CA LEU A 376 13.33 7.46 -10.76
C LEU A 376 12.71 8.03 -12.04
N SER A 377 12.95 9.32 -12.31
CA SER A 377 12.48 9.97 -13.54
C SER A 377 13.18 9.42 -14.79
N ASP A 378 14.49 9.18 -14.72
CA ASP A 378 15.26 8.63 -15.83
C ASP A 378 14.86 7.19 -16.13
N LEU A 379 14.60 6.38 -15.10
CA LEU A 379 14.01 5.05 -15.25
C LEU A 379 12.67 5.13 -15.99
N ALA A 380 11.77 6.02 -15.58
CA ALA A 380 10.49 6.22 -16.27
C ALA A 380 10.68 6.61 -17.75
N ARG A 381 11.57 7.57 -18.05
CA ARG A 381 11.87 7.95 -19.45
C ARG A 381 12.45 6.80 -20.26
N GLU A 382 13.36 6.04 -19.67
CA GLU A 382 13.98 4.89 -20.34
C GLU A 382 12.93 3.84 -20.68
N LYS A 383 12.14 3.41 -19.70
CA LYS A 383 11.16 2.33 -19.88
C LYS A 383 10.01 2.73 -20.78
N PHE A 384 9.52 3.98 -20.69
CA PHE A 384 8.39 4.43 -21.53
C PHE A 384 8.70 4.47 -23.03
N ARG A 385 9.97 4.42 -23.43
CA ARG A 385 10.36 4.30 -24.85
C ARG A 385 10.03 2.93 -25.45
N THR A 386 9.95 1.89 -24.62
CA THR A 386 9.78 0.50 -25.06
C THR A 386 8.55 -0.17 -24.47
N LEU A 387 7.99 0.38 -23.39
CA LEU A 387 6.86 -0.17 -22.67
C LEU A 387 5.58 -0.06 -23.51
N GLU A 388 4.87 -1.17 -23.63
CA GLU A 388 3.55 -1.25 -24.25
C GLU A 388 2.59 -0.23 -23.63
N GLY A 389 1.74 0.39 -24.46
CA GLY A 389 0.81 1.42 -24.01
C GLY A 389 1.44 2.81 -23.85
N CYS A 390 2.76 2.92 -23.73
CA CYS A 390 3.46 4.19 -23.52
C CYS A 390 3.94 4.90 -24.80
N ASP A 391 3.67 4.33 -25.98
CA ASP A 391 4.02 4.90 -27.28
C ASP A 391 3.68 6.38 -27.41
N ARG A 392 2.53 6.80 -26.87
CA ARG A 392 2.02 8.17 -26.98
C ARG A 392 2.69 9.15 -26.02
N VAL A 393 3.23 8.67 -24.91
CA VAL A 393 3.88 9.52 -23.89
C VAL A 393 5.13 10.18 -24.47
N CYS A 394 5.82 9.46 -25.35
CA CYS A 394 7.06 9.90 -25.96
C CYS A 394 6.89 10.54 -27.35
N ARG A 395 5.66 10.70 -27.87
CA ARG A 395 5.42 11.10 -29.26
C ARG A 395 4.58 12.37 -29.41
N ASP A 396 4.93 13.21 -30.38
CA ASP A 396 4.19 14.43 -30.75
C ASP A 396 2.77 14.15 -31.23
N ALA A 397 1.97 15.21 -31.40
CA ALA A 397 0.62 15.13 -31.97
C ALA A 397 0.59 14.51 -33.40
N ARG A 398 1.75 14.30 -34.04
CA ARG A 398 1.92 13.67 -35.36
C ARG A 398 2.55 12.26 -35.25
N GLY A 399 2.71 11.71 -34.04
CA GLY A 399 3.23 10.37 -33.79
C GLY A 399 4.76 10.23 -33.89
N ARG A 400 5.52 11.32 -33.97
CA ARG A 400 7.00 11.30 -34.01
C ARG A 400 7.59 11.28 -32.60
N PRO A 401 8.67 10.55 -32.32
CA PRO A 401 9.33 10.60 -31.01
C PRO A 401 9.75 12.04 -30.69
N GLU A 402 9.23 12.63 -29.61
CA GLU A 402 9.42 14.06 -29.30
C GLU A 402 9.60 14.38 -27.81
N TYR A 403 9.12 13.54 -26.89
CA TYR A 403 8.98 13.86 -25.46
C TYR A 403 9.86 13.03 -24.51
N CYS A 404 10.47 11.94 -25.02
CA CYS A 404 11.46 11.10 -24.35
C CYS A 404 12.78 11.12 -25.15
#